data_AF-A0A8T6YB11-F1
#
_entry.id   AF-A0A8T6YB11-F1
#
_cell.length_a   1.000
_cell.length_b   1.000
_cell.length_c   1.000
_cell.angle_alpha   90.00
_cell.angle_beta   90.00
_cell.angle_gamma   90.00
#
_symmetry.space_group_name_H-M   'P 1'
#
loop_
_entity.id
_entity.type
_entity.pdbx_description
1 polymer ?
#
loop_
_entity_poly.entity_id
_entity_poly.type
_entity_poly.pdbx_seq_one_letter_code
_entity_poly.pdbx_strand_id
1 'polypeptide(L)'
;MLGNKKPKTAEIYICMRNKDLRIKTSSNSILKEARIIKIKRLVKCRNDHDMSKMNEIIKTTDFSAKEPALGYYYQIRYSLYLLLKAKEKDHDTELSIEELDDIVIEDISSINLLQTKLHIKSVANLTNSSPDLWKTIRVWSSAILYGKVNPEKTIFTLVTTAKASDRSIAYELCKSSEERNNAEILKTLEGIIDNSESKSNNPAYNAFRMLSKPQRESLVKNMRILDSSLNIEEVKLKTLNELKILTTDKYLMPFYENLEGWWFNKCIEQLSINTENIKFSDLRCKILDIIDQFNKKSLPIDFFEISIHEADYDNRRFVKQLKLISIGRETLKNAISDYYRAFEQRSKWVREDLLNPHEEEHYESRLHDDWKAKFDLMKEDLNSELEEELTKEGRKFYTSYYIKSMPQVYIREKVTDGFLIRGSCHMLSDDAFSKNKIGWHPNFENQLKEK
;
A
#
# COMPACT_ATOMS: atom_id res chain seq x y z
N MET A 1 64.91 -17.70 10.90
CA MET A 1 63.84 -18.51 11.53
C MET A 1 62.53 -18.11 10.85
N LEU A 2 62.10 -18.89 9.85
CA LEU A 2 61.05 -19.93 9.92
C LEU A 2 59.65 -19.31 9.75
N GLY A 3 58.84 -19.67 8.75
CA GLY A 3 59.01 -20.66 7.70
C GLY A 3 57.74 -20.89 6.86
N ASN A 4 57.89 -21.79 5.88
CA ASN A 4 56.91 -22.64 5.18
C ASN A 4 55.73 -21.97 4.42
N LYS A 5 55.24 -22.44 3.26
CA LYS A 5 55.52 -23.53 2.31
C LYS A 5 54.60 -23.31 1.08
N LYS A 6 55.10 -23.68 -0.10
CA LYS A 6 54.40 -24.01 -1.39
C LYS A 6 53.22 -25.02 -1.21
N PRO A 7 52.36 -25.38 -2.21
CA PRO A 7 52.66 -25.58 -3.65
C PRO A 7 51.53 -25.33 -4.71
N LYS A 8 51.87 -25.26 -6.02
CA LYS A 8 51.52 -26.15 -7.20
C LYS A 8 50.02 -26.28 -7.51
N THR A 9 49.52 -26.29 -8.76
CA THR A 9 49.80 -27.14 -9.96
C THR A 9 49.16 -26.44 -11.20
N ALA A 10 49.72 -26.42 -12.41
CA ALA A 10 49.56 -27.45 -13.48
C ALA A 10 48.09 -27.92 -13.63
N GLU A 11 47.43 -27.96 -14.80
CA GLU A 11 47.85 -28.57 -16.07
C GLU A 11 46.69 -28.43 -17.12
N ILE A 12 46.98 -28.63 -18.41
CA ILE A 12 46.12 -29.19 -19.50
C ILE A 12 45.16 -28.30 -20.34
N TYR A 13 45.08 -28.34 -21.68
CA TYR A 13 45.85 -28.96 -22.79
C TYR A 13 45.56 -28.16 -24.09
N ILE A 14 46.59 -27.88 -24.89
CA ILE A 14 46.48 -27.67 -26.34
C ILE A 14 46.71 -29.04 -26.99
N CYS A 15 45.83 -29.47 -27.88
CA CYS A 15 46.13 -30.57 -28.81
C CYS A 15 45.93 -30.07 -30.24
N MET A 16 46.97 -29.44 -30.79
CA MET A 16 47.22 -29.46 -32.23
C MET A 16 48.16 -30.63 -32.50
N ARG A 17 47.69 -31.66 -33.22
CA ARG A 17 48.59 -32.60 -33.89
C ARG A 17 49.05 -31.97 -35.20
N ASN A 18 50.37 -31.75 -35.27
CA ASN A 18 51.12 -31.65 -36.51
C ASN A 18 50.80 -32.81 -37.45
N LYS A 19 50.68 -32.53 -38.75
CA LYS A 19 51.58 -33.07 -39.77
C LYS A 19 51.26 -32.51 -41.16
N ASP A 20 52.33 -32.06 -41.80
CA ASP A 20 52.55 -31.86 -43.23
C ASP A 20 51.39 -32.15 -44.17
N LEU A 21 51.01 -31.14 -44.97
CA LEU A 21 50.64 -31.35 -46.37
C LEU A 21 50.89 -30.05 -47.15
N ARG A 22 52.00 -30.05 -47.89
CA ARG A 22 52.26 -29.13 -49.00
C ARG A 22 51.03 -29.04 -49.90
N ILE A 23 50.39 -27.88 -50.01
CA ILE A 23 49.56 -27.58 -51.18
C ILE A 23 49.74 -26.11 -51.59
N LYS A 24 50.29 -25.93 -52.79
CA LYS A 24 50.36 -24.71 -53.61
C LYS A 24 49.04 -23.93 -53.60
N THR A 25 49.06 -22.62 -53.35
CA THR A 25 48.01 -21.69 -53.82
C THR A 25 48.65 -20.29 -53.96
N SER A 26 49.02 -19.88 -55.17
CA SER A 26 48.25 -19.05 -56.11
C SER A 26 47.88 -17.66 -55.56
N SER A 27 48.27 -16.62 -56.30
CA SER A 27 48.11 -15.18 -56.01
C SER A 27 46.66 -14.69 -55.80
N ASN A 28 45.70 -15.60 -55.68
CA ASN A 28 44.28 -15.35 -55.40
C ASN A 28 43.92 -15.36 -53.90
N SER A 29 44.77 -15.87 -53.00
CA SER A 29 44.49 -15.90 -51.55
C SER A 29 44.67 -14.53 -50.88
N ILE A 30 45.71 -13.79 -51.24
CA ILE A 30 46.02 -12.45 -50.69
C ILE A 30 44.95 -11.42 -51.08
N LEU A 31 44.42 -11.50 -52.31
CA LEU A 31 43.30 -10.66 -52.78
C LEU A 31 41.95 -11.02 -52.12
N LYS A 32 41.75 -12.28 -51.70
CA LYS A 32 40.57 -12.70 -50.93
C LYS A 32 40.64 -12.26 -49.47
N GLU A 33 41.80 -12.32 -48.82
CA GLU A 33 41.95 -11.83 -47.44
C GLU A 33 41.80 -10.31 -47.34
N ALA A 34 42.34 -9.54 -48.29
CA ALA A 34 42.13 -8.09 -48.34
C ALA A 34 40.65 -7.71 -48.58
N ARG A 35 39.91 -8.48 -49.40
CA ARG A 35 38.45 -8.30 -49.57
C ARG A 35 37.67 -8.71 -48.32
N ILE A 36 38.05 -9.78 -47.63
CA ILE A 36 37.38 -10.25 -46.41
C ILE A 36 37.61 -9.28 -45.24
N ILE A 37 38.79 -8.65 -45.11
CA ILE A 37 39.04 -7.63 -44.08
C ILE A 37 38.28 -6.34 -44.38
N LYS A 38 38.17 -5.93 -45.66
CA LYS A 38 37.38 -4.76 -46.07
C LYS A 38 35.87 -5.01 -45.90
N ILE A 39 35.39 -6.22 -46.18
CA ILE A 39 34.00 -6.64 -45.92
C ILE A 39 33.75 -6.77 -44.41
N LYS A 40 34.67 -7.31 -43.60
CA LYS A 40 34.53 -7.37 -42.14
C LYS A 40 34.54 -5.98 -41.49
N ARG A 41 35.30 -5.00 -42.00
CA ARG A 41 35.23 -3.60 -41.55
C ARG A 41 33.94 -2.89 -42.01
N LEU A 42 33.46 -3.15 -43.23
CA LEU A 42 32.19 -2.61 -43.72
C LEU A 42 30.97 -3.23 -43.02
N VAL A 43 31.02 -4.51 -42.65
CA VAL A 43 29.99 -5.21 -41.87
C VAL A 43 30.02 -4.76 -40.40
N LYS A 44 31.19 -4.47 -39.82
CA LYS A 44 31.29 -3.96 -38.44
C LYS A 44 30.82 -2.50 -38.31
N CYS A 45 31.08 -1.63 -39.29
CA CYS A 45 30.56 -0.25 -39.28
C CYS A 45 29.08 -0.14 -39.67
N ARG A 46 28.51 -1.09 -40.44
CA ARG A 46 27.06 -1.17 -40.67
C ARG A 46 26.32 -1.68 -39.44
N ASN A 47 26.88 -2.66 -38.73
CA ASN A 47 26.20 -3.29 -37.61
C ASN A 47 26.05 -2.40 -36.37
N ASP A 48 26.94 -1.44 -36.10
CA ASP A 48 26.78 -0.57 -34.91
C ASP A 48 25.73 0.53 -35.12
N HIS A 49 25.61 1.05 -36.36
CA HIS A 49 24.58 2.03 -36.71
C HIS A 49 23.22 1.37 -36.98
N ASP A 50 23.22 0.16 -37.55
CA ASP A 50 22.02 -0.66 -37.71
C ASP A 50 21.58 -1.32 -36.39
N MET A 51 22.46 -1.65 -35.42
CA MET A 51 22.03 -2.13 -34.09
C MET A 51 21.37 -1.04 -33.25
N SER A 52 21.84 0.20 -33.35
CA SER A 52 21.19 1.37 -32.72
C SER A 52 19.81 1.62 -33.35
N LYS A 53 19.72 1.62 -34.69
CA LYS A 53 18.43 1.74 -35.39
C LYS A 53 17.53 0.52 -35.20
N MET A 54 18.05 -0.69 -35.11
CA MET A 54 17.28 -1.92 -34.93
C MET A 54 16.82 -2.08 -33.47
N ASN A 55 17.58 -1.60 -32.49
CA ASN A 55 17.10 -1.44 -31.11
C ASN A 55 16.07 -0.30 -30.95
N GLU A 56 16.10 0.72 -31.82
CA GLU A 56 15.04 1.73 -31.93
C GLU A 56 13.79 1.20 -32.65
N ILE A 57 13.97 0.38 -33.70
CA ILE A 57 12.90 -0.19 -34.53
C ILE A 57 12.20 -1.37 -33.83
N ILE A 58 12.83 -2.06 -32.88
CA ILE A 58 12.22 -3.16 -32.12
C ILE A 58 11.33 -2.67 -30.95
N LYS A 59 11.24 -1.36 -30.67
CA LYS A 59 10.45 -0.84 -29.53
C LYS A 59 9.03 -0.35 -29.84
N THR A 60 8.59 -0.41 -31.07
CA THR A 60 7.21 -0.10 -31.45
C THR A 60 6.77 -1.08 -32.53
N THR A 61 6.27 -2.23 -32.12
CA THR A 61 5.27 -2.90 -32.94
C THR A 61 4.06 -1.96 -32.99
N ASP A 62 3.47 -1.75 -34.18
CA ASP A 62 2.18 -1.03 -34.34
C ASP A 62 1.01 -1.71 -33.58
N PHE A 63 1.30 -2.84 -32.95
CA PHE A 63 0.44 -3.63 -32.06
C PHE A 63 1.02 -3.72 -30.64
N SER A 64 1.76 -2.71 -30.17
CA SER A 64 2.26 -2.68 -28.80
C SER A 64 1.08 -2.60 -27.83
N ALA A 65 0.84 -3.65 -27.04
CA ALA A 65 -0.18 -3.67 -25.99
C ALA A 65 0.14 -2.70 -24.83
N LYS A 66 1.25 -1.96 -24.89
CA LYS A 66 1.69 -1.01 -23.87
C LYS A 66 0.69 0.13 -23.68
N GLU A 67 0.23 0.76 -24.74
CA GLU A 67 -0.67 1.93 -24.65
C GLU A 67 -2.07 1.52 -24.16
N PRO A 68 -2.70 0.46 -24.71
CA PRO A 68 -3.96 -0.05 -24.15
C PRO A 68 -3.83 -0.46 -22.67
N ALA A 69 -2.77 -1.19 -22.30
CA ALA A 69 -2.57 -1.60 -20.90
C ALA A 69 -2.42 -0.41 -19.96
N LEU A 70 -1.67 0.63 -20.36
CA LEU A 70 -1.55 1.86 -19.57
C LEU A 70 -2.87 2.63 -19.48
N GLY A 71 -3.71 2.57 -20.52
CA GLY A 71 -5.07 3.08 -20.46
C GLY A 71 -5.90 2.41 -19.35
N TYR A 72 -5.88 1.07 -19.30
CA TYR A 72 -6.56 0.31 -18.24
C TYR A 72 -6.00 0.61 -16.84
N TYR A 73 -4.68 0.64 -16.67
CA TYR A 73 -4.09 1.01 -15.38
C TYR A 73 -4.42 2.44 -14.95
N TYR A 74 -4.52 3.35 -15.92
CA TYR A 74 -4.96 4.72 -15.66
C TYR A 74 -6.41 4.76 -15.18
N GLN A 75 -7.33 4.05 -15.84
CA GLN A 75 -8.72 3.95 -15.39
C GLN A 75 -8.82 3.45 -13.95
N ILE A 76 -8.12 2.35 -13.61
CA ILE A 76 -8.13 1.76 -12.26
C ILE A 76 -7.57 2.74 -11.22
N ARG A 77 -6.47 3.42 -11.51
CA ARG A 77 -5.92 4.41 -10.57
C ARG A 77 -6.79 5.64 -10.43
N TYR A 78 -7.34 6.12 -11.54
CA TYR A 78 -8.19 7.31 -11.57
C TYR A 78 -9.50 7.07 -10.80
N SER A 79 -10.10 5.87 -10.93
CA SER A 79 -11.31 5.52 -10.17
C SER A 79 -11.08 5.49 -8.66
N LEU A 80 -9.94 4.98 -8.18
CA LEU A 80 -9.57 5.08 -6.75
C LEU A 80 -9.51 6.53 -6.28
N TYR A 81 -8.85 7.39 -7.07
CA TYR A 81 -8.74 8.81 -6.75
C TYR A 81 -10.12 9.49 -6.69
N LEU A 82 -11.01 9.21 -7.65
CA LEU A 82 -12.36 9.74 -7.66
C LEU A 82 -13.18 9.28 -6.45
N LEU A 83 -13.10 7.99 -6.11
CA LEU A 83 -13.84 7.46 -4.97
C LEU A 83 -13.31 8.04 -3.65
N LEU A 84 -11.99 8.24 -3.50
CA LEU A 84 -11.42 8.97 -2.35
C LEU A 84 -11.95 10.40 -2.24
N LYS A 85 -12.16 11.08 -3.36
CA LYS A 85 -12.74 12.43 -3.41
C LYS A 85 -14.22 12.46 -3.06
N ALA A 86 -14.93 11.33 -3.19
CA ALA A 86 -16.34 11.24 -2.80
C ALA A 86 -16.58 11.38 -1.28
N LYS A 87 -15.54 11.38 -0.45
CA LYS A 87 -15.62 11.66 1.00
C LYS A 87 -16.30 12.98 1.36
N GLU A 88 -16.39 13.90 0.41
CA GLU A 88 -17.01 15.23 0.57
C GLU A 88 -18.54 15.20 0.42
N LYS A 89 -19.13 14.05 0.06
CA LYS A 89 -20.56 13.89 -0.16
C LYS A 89 -21.27 13.31 1.07
N ASP A 90 -22.53 13.69 1.25
CA ASP A 90 -23.38 13.23 2.37
C ASP A 90 -24.04 11.85 2.15
N HIS A 91 -23.72 11.17 1.04
CA HIS A 91 -24.26 9.84 0.71
C HIS A 91 -23.13 8.90 0.28
N ASP A 92 -23.41 7.60 0.35
CA ASP A 92 -22.46 6.57 -0.07
C ASP A 92 -22.41 6.52 -1.60
N THR A 93 -21.33 7.06 -2.17
CA THR A 93 -21.11 7.04 -3.62
C THR A 93 -20.68 5.64 -4.06
N GLU A 94 -21.28 5.15 -5.14
CA GLU A 94 -20.96 3.85 -5.71
C GLU A 94 -20.23 4.02 -7.05
N LEU A 95 -19.28 3.13 -7.34
CA LEU A 95 -18.45 3.17 -8.53
C LEU A 95 -18.39 1.81 -9.23
N SER A 96 -18.47 1.81 -10.55
CA SER A 96 -18.17 0.65 -11.39
C SER A 96 -17.16 0.98 -12.50
N ILE A 97 -16.48 -0.05 -12.99
CA ILE A 97 -15.44 0.03 -14.02
C ILE A 97 -15.86 -0.83 -15.21
N GLU A 98 -15.71 -0.29 -16.42
CA GLU A 98 -16.02 -0.95 -17.70
C GLU A 98 -17.46 -1.48 -17.81
N GLU A 99 -18.43 -0.75 -17.26
CA GLU A 99 -19.86 -1.09 -17.32
C GLU A 99 -20.59 -0.30 -18.42
N LEU A 100 -21.04 0.93 -18.11
CA LEU A 100 -21.68 1.84 -19.07
C LEU A 100 -20.66 2.72 -19.80
N ASP A 101 -19.51 2.96 -19.19
CA ASP A 101 -18.32 3.64 -19.71
C ASP A 101 -17.09 3.14 -18.94
N ASP A 102 -15.91 3.69 -19.19
CA ASP A 102 -14.67 3.26 -18.52
C ASP A 102 -14.80 3.30 -16.99
N ILE A 103 -15.38 4.38 -16.46
CA ILE A 103 -15.71 4.54 -15.04
C ILE A 103 -17.12 5.10 -14.93
N VAL A 104 -17.96 4.50 -14.10
CA VAL A 104 -19.32 4.95 -13.81
C VAL A 104 -19.39 5.31 -12.33
N ILE A 105 -19.95 6.47 -12.02
CA ILE A 105 -20.22 6.88 -10.65
C ILE A 105 -21.71 7.12 -10.51
N GLU A 106 -22.34 6.37 -9.60
CA GLU A 106 -23.75 6.54 -9.25
C GLU A 106 -23.88 7.51 -8.07
N ASP A 107 -24.75 8.50 -8.26
CA ASP A 107 -25.14 9.50 -7.26
C ASP A 107 -26.67 9.40 -7.07
N ILE A 108 -27.23 10.04 -6.04
CA ILE A 108 -28.64 9.91 -5.60
C ILE A 108 -29.63 10.07 -6.75
N SER A 109 -29.35 10.99 -7.68
CA SER A 109 -30.27 11.35 -8.76
C SER A 109 -29.64 11.41 -10.15
N SER A 110 -28.36 11.06 -10.26
CA SER A 110 -27.62 11.16 -11.51
C SER A 110 -26.58 10.06 -11.64
N ILE A 111 -26.33 9.67 -12.89
CA ILE A 111 -25.22 8.77 -13.23
C ILE A 111 -24.17 9.60 -13.94
N ASN A 112 -22.92 9.52 -13.47
CA ASN A 112 -21.79 10.14 -14.13
C ASN A 112 -21.02 9.08 -14.89
N LEU A 113 -21.01 9.19 -16.22
CA LEU A 113 -20.16 8.39 -17.09
C LEU A 113 -18.86 9.12 -17.34
N LEU A 114 -17.74 8.47 -17.08
CA LEU A 114 -16.41 9.00 -17.34
C LEU A 114 -15.70 8.13 -18.36
N GLN A 115 -15.54 8.67 -19.56
CA GLN A 115 -14.67 8.10 -20.58
C GLN A 115 -13.26 8.67 -20.37
N THR A 116 -12.27 7.81 -20.19
CA THR A 116 -10.88 8.21 -20.04
C THR A 116 -10.11 8.10 -21.36
N LYS A 117 -9.18 9.03 -21.58
CA LYS A 117 -8.21 9.02 -22.69
C LYS A 117 -6.84 9.46 -22.18
N LEU A 118 -5.90 8.52 -22.17
CA LEU A 118 -4.50 8.77 -21.80
C LEU A 118 -3.65 8.93 -23.06
N HIS A 119 -3.00 10.08 -23.21
CA HIS A 119 -2.03 10.34 -24.28
C HIS A 119 -0.60 10.36 -23.70
N ILE A 120 0.26 9.45 -24.16
CA ILE A 120 1.62 9.29 -23.60
C ILE A 120 2.66 10.12 -24.35
N LYS A 121 2.50 10.32 -25.66
CA LYS A 121 3.53 10.93 -26.53
C LYS A 121 3.05 12.10 -27.37
N SER A 122 1.74 12.30 -27.52
CA SER A 122 1.18 13.39 -28.32
C SER A 122 0.38 14.33 -27.43
N VAL A 123 0.77 15.60 -27.41
CA VAL A 123 -0.13 16.69 -27.02
C VAL A 123 -1.04 16.94 -28.22
N ALA A 124 -1.90 15.96 -28.51
CA ALA A 124 -2.91 16.12 -29.54
C ALA A 124 -3.92 17.13 -29.02
N ASN A 125 -4.11 18.25 -29.71
CA ASN A 125 -5.16 19.19 -29.32
C ASN A 125 -6.52 18.60 -29.68
N LEU A 126 -7.49 18.68 -28.75
CA LEU A 126 -8.85 18.25 -28.98
C LEU A 126 -9.58 19.28 -29.85
N THR A 127 -9.48 19.12 -31.18
CA THR A 127 -10.18 19.95 -32.17
C THR A 127 -11.63 19.49 -32.38
N ASN A 128 -12.43 20.32 -33.05
CA ASN A 128 -13.82 20.02 -33.40
C ASN A 128 -14.00 18.75 -34.23
N SER A 129 -12.98 18.34 -34.99
CA SER A 129 -13.01 17.13 -35.83
C SER A 129 -12.22 15.97 -35.22
N SER A 130 -11.79 16.09 -33.96
CA SER A 130 -10.98 15.08 -33.28
C SER A 130 -11.68 13.71 -33.27
N PRO A 131 -11.02 12.65 -33.76
CA PRO A 131 -11.56 11.30 -33.68
C PRO A 131 -11.84 10.85 -32.25
N ASP A 132 -11.05 11.29 -31.26
CA ASP A 132 -11.25 10.93 -29.86
C ASP A 132 -12.59 11.49 -29.34
N LEU A 133 -12.87 12.77 -29.63
CA LEU A 133 -14.13 13.41 -29.27
C LEU A 133 -15.32 12.70 -29.93
N TRP A 134 -15.26 12.47 -31.25
CA TRP A 134 -16.37 11.86 -31.98
C TRP A 134 -16.59 10.38 -31.63
N LYS A 135 -15.53 9.60 -31.38
CA LYS A 135 -15.67 8.23 -30.89
C LYS A 135 -16.37 8.19 -29.54
N THR A 136 -16.02 9.10 -28.63
CA THR A 136 -16.71 9.22 -27.33
C THR A 136 -18.18 9.61 -27.50
N ILE A 137 -18.49 10.63 -28.32
CA ILE A 137 -19.87 11.00 -28.64
C ILE A 137 -20.66 9.83 -29.23
N ARG A 138 -20.02 8.98 -30.06
CA ARG A 138 -20.64 7.77 -30.61
C ARG A 138 -21.04 6.79 -29.53
N VAL A 139 -20.17 6.52 -28.56
CA VAL A 139 -20.44 5.59 -27.44
C VAL A 139 -21.67 6.08 -26.67
N TRP A 140 -21.67 7.35 -26.27
CA TRP A 140 -22.78 7.95 -25.52
C TRP A 140 -24.08 8.01 -26.33
N SER A 141 -24.01 8.40 -27.61
CA SER A 141 -25.18 8.41 -28.50
C SER A 141 -25.77 7.00 -28.65
N SER A 142 -24.91 5.99 -28.79
CA SER A 142 -25.35 4.59 -28.88
C SER A 142 -26.02 4.13 -27.58
N ALA A 143 -25.44 4.46 -26.42
CA ALA A 143 -26.03 4.14 -25.13
C ALA A 143 -27.43 4.74 -24.95
N ILE A 144 -27.63 6.00 -25.39
CA ILE A 144 -28.94 6.67 -25.38
C ILE A 144 -29.91 5.99 -26.34
N LEU A 145 -29.49 5.68 -27.58
CA LEU A 145 -30.33 5.04 -28.59
C LEU A 145 -30.84 3.67 -28.16
N TYR A 146 -29.98 2.88 -27.50
CA TYR A 146 -30.34 1.57 -26.99
C TYR A 146 -31.06 1.62 -25.63
N GLY A 147 -31.38 2.82 -25.12
CA GLY A 147 -32.10 2.99 -23.85
C GLY A 147 -31.30 2.56 -22.63
N LYS A 148 -29.97 2.43 -22.73
CA LYS A 148 -29.11 2.06 -21.59
C LYS A 148 -28.99 3.18 -20.57
N VAL A 149 -29.10 4.43 -21.02
CA VAL A 149 -28.96 5.62 -20.17
C VAL A 149 -30.00 6.68 -20.53
N ASN A 150 -30.42 7.45 -19.52
CA ASN A 150 -31.30 8.60 -19.72
C ASN A 150 -30.45 9.88 -19.82
N PRO A 151 -30.37 10.53 -21.00
CA PRO A 151 -29.50 11.70 -21.18
C PRO A 151 -29.87 12.90 -20.29
N GLU A 152 -31.08 12.96 -19.73
CA GLU A 152 -31.48 14.01 -18.79
C GLU A 152 -30.92 13.80 -17.38
N LYS A 153 -30.66 12.54 -17.00
CA LYS A 153 -30.16 12.13 -15.68
C LYS A 153 -28.71 11.64 -15.71
N THR A 154 -28.06 11.72 -16.87
CA THR A 154 -26.69 11.23 -17.06
C THR A 154 -25.77 12.39 -17.43
N ILE A 155 -24.67 12.52 -16.69
CA ILE A 155 -23.58 13.44 -17.02
C ILE A 155 -22.51 12.65 -17.79
N PHE A 156 -22.12 13.16 -18.95
CA PHE A 156 -21.20 12.50 -19.86
C PHE A 156 -19.86 13.23 -19.84
N THR A 157 -18.83 12.66 -19.22
CA THR A 157 -17.55 13.34 -19.00
C THR A 157 -16.44 12.65 -19.77
N LEU A 158 -15.78 13.38 -20.67
CA LEU A 158 -14.51 12.95 -21.27
C LEU A 158 -13.35 13.48 -20.43
N VAL A 159 -12.62 12.57 -19.80
CA VAL A 159 -11.38 12.86 -19.06
C VAL A 159 -10.20 12.60 -19.97
N THR A 160 -9.44 13.64 -20.31
CA THR A 160 -8.34 13.51 -21.26
C THR A 160 -7.11 14.30 -20.82
N THR A 161 -5.93 13.71 -21.02
CA THR A 161 -4.65 14.42 -20.84
C THR A 161 -4.36 15.40 -21.98
N ALA A 162 -5.08 15.30 -23.10
CA ALA A 162 -5.03 16.26 -24.18
C ALA A 162 -5.58 17.63 -23.75
N LYS A 163 -5.06 18.71 -24.34
CA LYS A 163 -5.59 20.05 -24.14
C LYS A 163 -6.67 20.37 -25.17
N ALA A 164 -7.75 21.00 -24.75
CA ALA A 164 -8.76 21.51 -25.68
C ALA A 164 -8.21 22.69 -26.48
N SER A 165 -8.45 22.71 -27.81
CA SER A 165 -8.06 23.86 -28.62
C SER A 165 -8.88 25.10 -28.25
N ASP A 166 -8.26 26.26 -28.12
CA ASP A 166 -8.97 27.52 -27.85
C ASP A 166 -10.11 27.74 -28.85
N ARG A 167 -11.28 28.18 -28.36
CA ARG A 167 -12.51 28.43 -29.16
C ARG A 167 -13.06 27.20 -29.90
N SER A 168 -12.65 26.00 -29.53
CA SER A 168 -13.26 24.75 -30.00
C SER A 168 -14.49 24.39 -29.18
N ILE A 169 -15.30 23.47 -29.71
CA ILE A 169 -16.39 22.81 -28.97
C ILE A 169 -15.84 22.18 -27.69
N ALA A 170 -14.67 21.54 -27.77
CA ALA A 170 -14.05 20.92 -26.61
C ALA A 170 -13.76 21.94 -25.49
N TYR A 171 -13.26 23.12 -25.87
CA TYR A 171 -12.97 24.20 -24.93
C TYR A 171 -14.25 24.77 -24.29
N GLU A 172 -15.31 24.92 -25.07
CA GLU A 172 -16.62 25.31 -24.53
C GLU A 172 -17.20 24.24 -23.59
N LEU A 173 -16.96 22.96 -23.88
CA LEU A 173 -17.41 21.84 -23.06
C LEU A 173 -16.59 21.67 -21.75
N CYS A 174 -15.45 22.33 -21.60
CA CYS A 174 -14.73 22.43 -20.32
C CYS A 174 -15.42 23.37 -19.33
N LYS A 175 -16.28 24.29 -19.81
CA LYS A 175 -17.06 25.20 -18.96
C LYS A 175 -18.30 24.50 -18.42
N SER A 176 -18.84 25.03 -17.32
CA SER A 176 -20.14 24.58 -16.79
C SER A 176 -21.25 24.78 -17.81
N SER A 177 -22.34 24.02 -17.70
CA SER A 177 -23.46 24.12 -18.66
C SER A 177 -24.12 25.49 -18.62
N GLU A 178 -24.03 26.20 -17.49
CA GLU A 178 -24.63 27.50 -17.26
C GLU A 178 -23.81 28.65 -17.90
N GLU A 179 -22.52 28.43 -18.12
CA GLU A 179 -21.57 29.45 -18.62
C GLU A 179 -21.35 29.41 -20.14
N ARG A 180 -21.95 28.42 -20.83
CA ARG A 180 -21.73 28.18 -22.25
C ARG A 180 -23.03 28.17 -23.05
N ASN A 181 -22.93 28.44 -24.35
CA ASN A 181 -24.09 28.39 -25.24
C ASN A 181 -24.28 26.99 -25.83
N ASN A 182 -25.07 26.16 -25.14
CA ASN A 182 -25.37 24.79 -25.58
C ASN A 182 -26.03 24.72 -26.97
N ALA A 183 -26.85 25.71 -27.34
CA ALA A 183 -27.50 25.74 -28.65
C ALA A 183 -26.47 25.98 -29.78
N GLU A 184 -25.49 26.85 -29.55
CA GLU A 184 -24.42 27.10 -30.51
C GLU A 184 -23.47 25.89 -30.63
N ILE A 185 -23.19 25.20 -29.52
CA ILE A 185 -22.42 23.94 -29.53
C ILE A 185 -23.14 22.90 -30.39
N LEU A 186 -24.44 22.70 -30.15
CA LEU A 186 -25.25 21.74 -30.91
C LEU A 186 -25.26 22.08 -32.41
N LYS A 187 -25.50 23.36 -32.75
CA LYS A 187 -25.47 23.85 -34.13
C LYS A 187 -24.11 23.61 -34.79
N THR A 188 -23.02 23.81 -34.05
CA THR A 188 -21.66 23.58 -34.55
C THR A 188 -21.42 22.09 -34.79
N LEU A 189 -21.85 21.20 -33.88
CA LEU A 189 -21.77 19.75 -34.06
C LEU A 189 -22.55 19.28 -35.30
N GLU A 190 -23.78 19.77 -35.47
CA GLU A 190 -24.62 19.48 -36.65
C GLU A 190 -23.98 20.00 -37.94
N GLY A 191 -23.45 21.22 -37.93
CA GLY A 191 -22.73 21.80 -39.06
C GLY A 191 -21.48 21.01 -39.44
N ILE A 192 -20.74 20.44 -38.48
CA ILE A 192 -19.60 19.56 -38.78
C ILE A 192 -20.08 18.27 -39.45
N ILE A 193 -21.16 17.68 -38.94
CA ILE A 193 -21.73 16.44 -39.49
C ILE A 193 -22.19 16.63 -40.94
N ASP A 194 -22.77 17.77 -41.27
CA ASP A 194 -23.29 18.04 -42.61
C ASP A 194 -22.19 18.38 -43.63
N ASN A 195 -21.08 18.98 -43.19
CA ASN A 195 -20.00 19.45 -44.06
C ASN A 195 -18.78 18.50 -44.13
N SER A 196 -18.70 17.49 -43.27
CA SER A 196 -17.50 16.64 -43.16
C SER A 196 -17.58 15.37 -44.02
N GLU A 197 -16.55 15.14 -44.85
CA GLU A 197 -16.36 13.90 -45.61
C GLU A 197 -15.54 12.82 -44.87
N SER A 198 -15.23 13.04 -43.58
CA SER A 198 -14.41 12.12 -42.77
C SER A 198 -15.01 10.71 -42.68
N LYS A 199 -14.38 9.75 -43.38
CA LYS A 199 -14.74 8.33 -43.33
C LYS A 199 -14.56 7.73 -41.93
N SER A 200 -13.57 8.19 -41.16
CA SER A 200 -13.29 7.66 -39.81
C SER A 200 -14.36 8.06 -38.79
N ASN A 201 -14.90 9.28 -38.90
CA ASN A 201 -15.89 9.80 -37.96
C ASN A 201 -17.34 9.53 -38.38
N ASN A 202 -17.57 9.10 -39.64
CA ASN A 202 -18.92 8.83 -40.14
C ASN A 202 -19.78 7.91 -39.24
N PRO A 203 -19.25 6.83 -38.63
CA PRO A 203 -20.02 6.03 -37.68
C PRO A 203 -20.50 6.82 -36.45
N ALA A 204 -19.70 7.79 -35.98
CA ALA A 204 -20.07 8.67 -34.89
C ALA A 204 -21.15 9.67 -35.30
N TYR A 205 -20.98 10.30 -36.47
CA TYR A 205 -21.95 11.23 -37.02
C TYR A 205 -23.32 10.59 -37.20
N ASN A 206 -23.37 9.34 -37.68
CA ASN A 206 -24.61 8.60 -37.86
C ASN A 206 -25.29 8.29 -36.53
N ALA A 207 -24.54 7.82 -35.52
CA ALA A 207 -25.08 7.59 -34.18
C ALA A 207 -25.68 8.87 -33.57
N PHE A 208 -24.98 10.00 -33.70
CA PHE A 208 -25.50 11.29 -33.21
C PHE A 208 -26.74 11.76 -33.97
N ARG A 209 -26.77 11.59 -35.31
CA ARG A 209 -27.93 11.96 -36.15
C ARG A 209 -29.18 11.16 -35.84
N MET A 210 -29.02 9.90 -35.44
CA MET A 210 -30.15 9.03 -35.08
C MET A 210 -30.83 9.46 -33.78
N LEU A 211 -30.18 10.27 -32.93
CA LEU A 211 -30.80 10.84 -31.76
C LEU A 211 -31.90 11.84 -32.14
N SER A 212 -33.02 11.77 -31.43
CA SER A 212 -34.04 12.81 -31.50
C SER A 212 -33.47 14.17 -31.07
N LYS A 213 -34.12 15.26 -31.49
CA LYS A 213 -33.69 16.61 -31.12
C LYS A 213 -33.60 16.82 -29.59
N PRO A 214 -34.60 16.41 -28.77
CA PRO A 214 -34.49 16.49 -27.32
C PRO A 214 -33.31 15.69 -26.75
N GLN A 215 -33.03 14.49 -27.29
CA GLN A 215 -31.89 13.69 -26.84
C GLN A 215 -30.54 14.36 -27.15
N ARG A 216 -30.40 14.98 -28.32
CA ARG A 216 -29.19 15.75 -28.67
C ARG A 216 -29.00 16.95 -27.75
N GLU A 217 -30.07 17.70 -27.48
CA GLU A 217 -30.05 18.84 -26.57
C GLU A 217 -29.64 18.41 -25.16
N SER A 218 -30.24 17.34 -24.62
CA SER A 218 -29.89 16.80 -23.30
C SER A 218 -28.46 16.26 -23.24
N LEU A 219 -28.02 15.55 -24.28
CA LEU A 219 -26.63 15.07 -24.37
C LEU A 219 -25.63 16.24 -24.36
N VAL A 220 -25.83 17.26 -25.20
CA VAL A 220 -24.92 18.44 -25.24
C VAL A 220 -24.97 19.21 -23.92
N LYS A 221 -26.15 19.37 -23.32
CA LYS A 221 -26.30 20.04 -22.02
C LYS A 221 -25.49 19.33 -20.93
N ASN A 222 -25.56 18.01 -20.86
CA ASN A 222 -24.93 17.23 -19.79
C ASN A 222 -23.53 16.71 -20.14
N MET A 223 -22.99 17.07 -21.30
CA MET A 223 -21.63 16.71 -21.73
C MET A 223 -20.58 17.63 -21.09
N ARG A 224 -19.47 17.06 -20.63
CA ARG A 224 -18.35 17.78 -20.01
C ARG A 224 -17.02 17.24 -20.53
N ILE A 225 -16.01 18.09 -20.58
CA ILE A 225 -14.64 17.68 -20.86
C ILE A 225 -13.74 18.16 -19.72
N LEU A 226 -12.96 17.25 -19.18
CA LEU A 226 -11.85 17.55 -18.28
C LEU A 226 -10.56 17.40 -19.09
N ASP A 227 -10.14 18.48 -19.73
CA ASP A 227 -8.91 18.52 -20.52
C ASP A 227 -7.68 18.75 -19.63
N SER A 228 -6.49 18.50 -20.16
CA SER A 228 -5.23 18.58 -19.40
C SER A 228 -5.31 17.84 -18.05
N SER A 229 -6.07 16.74 -18.02
CA SER A 229 -6.27 15.94 -16.81
C SER A 229 -4.97 15.29 -16.35
N LEU A 230 -4.97 14.83 -15.10
CA LEU A 230 -3.83 14.16 -14.47
C LEU A 230 -3.38 12.97 -15.32
N ASN A 231 -2.09 12.84 -15.57
CA ASN A 231 -1.51 11.60 -16.10
C ASN A 231 -1.40 10.52 -15.00
N ILE A 232 -1.03 9.30 -15.38
CA ILE A 232 -0.97 8.15 -14.45
C ILE A 232 -0.10 8.36 -13.20
N GLU A 233 1.00 9.12 -13.31
CA GLU A 233 1.87 9.43 -12.16
C GLU A 233 1.32 10.60 -11.34
N GLU A 234 0.72 11.60 -11.99
CA GLU A 234 0.05 12.72 -11.31
C GLU A 234 -1.15 12.24 -10.50
N VAL A 235 -1.92 11.26 -11.00
CA VAL A 235 -2.99 10.61 -10.24
C VAL A 235 -2.44 9.96 -8.97
N LYS A 236 -1.37 9.18 -9.09
CA LYS A 236 -0.70 8.57 -7.92
C LYS A 236 -0.29 9.64 -6.90
N LEU A 237 0.33 10.74 -7.34
CA LEU A 237 0.75 11.82 -6.46
C LEU A 237 -0.44 12.51 -5.77
N LYS A 238 -1.55 12.71 -6.47
CA LYS A 238 -2.78 13.28 -5.90
C LYS A 238 -3.42 12.33 -4.90
N THR A 239 -3.49 11.03 -5.21
CA THR A 239 -3.96 10.00 -4.28
C THR A 239 -3.10 9.97 -3.01
N LEU A 240 -1.77 9.95 -3.14
CA LEU A 240 -0.87 10.05 -1.99
C LEU A 240 -1.14 11.32 -1.16
N ASN A 241 -1.40 12.44 -1.81
CA ASN A 241 -1.72 13.69 -1.11
C ASN A 241 -3.03 13.61 -0.31
N GLU A 242 -4.05 12.92 -0.81
CA GLU A 242 -5.28 12.66 -0.05
C GLU A 242 -5.03 11.78 1.18
N LEU A 243 -4.09 10.83 1.10
CA LEU A 243 -3.77 9.88 2.17
C LEU A 243 -2.83 10.45 3.24
N LYS A 244 -2.11 11.55 2.97
CA LYS A 244 -1.18 12.19 3.93
C LYS A 244 -1.81 12.55 5.27
N ILE A 245 -3.10 12.87 5.30
CA ILE A 245 -3.79 13.21 6.55
C ILE A 245 -4.03 11.98 7.44
N LEU A 246 -3.97 10.78 6.88
CA LEU A 246 -4.31 9.52 7.55
C LEU A 246 -3.09 8.82 8.16
N THR A 247 -1.88 9.17 7.74
CA THR A 247 -0.65 8.49 8.16
C THR A 247 0.57 9.42 8.08
N THR A 248 1.65 9.07 8.77
CA THR A 248 2.91 9.82 8.71
C THR A 248 3.68 9.53 7.42
N ASP A 249 4.56 10.44 7.00
CA ASP A 249 5.40 10.28 5.80
C ASP A 249 6.15 8.94 5.75
N LYS A 250 6.58 8.40 6.90
CA LYS A 250 7.26 7.11 7.01
C LYS A 250 6.42 5.95 6.45
N TYR A 251 5.11 5.99 6.67
CA TYR A 251 4.18 4.90 6.34
C TYR A 251 3.29 5.23 5.13
N LEU A 252 3.40 6.42 4.54
CA LEU A 252 2.55 6.86 3.44
C LEU A 252 2.64 5.96 2.21
N MET A 253 3.86 5.61 1.78
CA MET A 253 4.05 4.72 0.63
C MET A 253 3.56 3.28 0.92
N PRO A 254 3.95 2.63 2.03
CA PRO A 254 3.38 1.32 2.40
C PRO A 254 1.85 1.32 2.51
N PHE A 255 1.27 2.39 3.05
CA PHE A 255 -0.18 2.57 3.13
C PHE A 255 -0.80 2.60 1.74
N TYR A 256 -0.25 3.42 0.85
CA TYR A 256 -0.71 3.55 -0.53
C TYR A 256 -0.61 2.23 -1.28
N GLU A 257 0.51 1.50 -1.17
CA GLU A 257 0.72 0.23 -1.88
C GLU A 257 -0.28 -0.85 -1.43
N ASN A 258 -0.61 -0.90 -0.12
CA ASN A 258 -1.63 -1.80 0.42
C ASN A 258 -3.02 -1.43 -0.11
N LEU A 259 -3.36 -0.14 -0.08
CA LEU A 259 -4.65 0.35 -0.58
C LEU A 259 -4.81 0.13 -2.09
N GLU A 260 -3.78 0.45 -2.87
CA GLU A 260 -3.74 0.27 -4.33
C GLU A 260 -3.86 -1.21 -4.69
N GLY A 261 -3.16 -2.10 -3.98
CA GLY A 261 -3.25 -3.54 -4.19
C GLY A 261 -4.65 -4.10 -3.92
N TRP A 262 -5.27 -3.69 -2.80
CA TRP A 262 -6.66 -4.05 -2.51
C TRP A 262 -7.64 -3.53 -3.56
N TRP A 263 -7.48 -2.26 -3.96
CA TRP A 263 -8.32 -1.63 -4.97
C TRP A 263 -8.22 -2.36 -6.32
N PHE A 264 -7.00 -2.70 -6.73
CA PHE A 264 -6.76 -3.43 -7.97
C PHE A 264 -7.48 -4.79 -7.97
N ASN A 265 -7.43 -5.53 -6.85
CA ASN A 265 -8.17 -6.79 -6.70
C ASN A 265 -9.69 -6.57 -6.79
N LYS A 266 -10.22 -5.51 -6.17
CA LYS A 266 -11.65 -5.17 -6.28
C LYS A 266 -12.08 -4.88 -7.72
N CYS A 267 -11.25 -4.17 -8.48
CA CYS A 267 -11.49 -3.92 -9.90
C CYS A 267 -11.49 -5.23 -10.70
N ILE A 268 -10.55 -6.15 -10.43
CA ILE A 268 -10.52 -7.46 -11.09
C ILE A 268 -11.77 -8.29 -10.78
N GLU A 269 -12.20 -8.32 -9.51
CA GLU A 269 -13.41 -9.03 -9.08
C GLU A 269 -14.64 -8.54 -9.87
N GLN A 270 -14.80 -7.22 -9.98
CA GLN A 270 -15.90 -6.59 -10.71
C GLN A 270 -15.87 -6.95 -12.20
N LEU A 271 -14.70 -6.84 -12.85
CA LEU A 271 -14.51 -7.19 -14.26
C LEU A 271 -14.72 -8.69 -14.55
N SER A 272 -14.53 -9.56 -13.56
CA SER A 272 -14.57 -11.02 -13.76
C SER A 272 -15.93 -11.65 -13.49
N ILE A 273 -16.63 -11.18 -12.45
CA ILE A 273 -17.82 -11.87 -11.90
C ILE A 273 -19.09 -11.02 -12.06
N ASN A 274 -18.99 -9.80 -12.64
CA ASN A 274 -20.09 -8.84 -12.72
C ASN A 274 -20.75 -8.63 -11.35
N THR A 275 -19.91 -8.27 -10.37
CA THR A 275 -20.32 -8.01 -8.98
C THR A 275 -20.98 -6.64 -8.83
N GLU A 276 -21.55 -6.39 -7.65
CA GLU A 276 -22.08 -5.07 -7.28
C GLU A 276 -21.02 -3.95 -7.40
N ASN A 277 -21.52 -2.71 -7.46
CA ASN A 277 -20.70 -1.50 -7.47
C ASN A 277 -19.85 -1.40 -6.20
N ILE A 278 -18.63 -0.85 -6.34
CA ILE A 278 -17.73 -0.65 -5.21
C ILE A 278 -18.12 0.64 -4.49
N LYS A 279 -18.43 0.55 -3.20
CA LYS A 279 -18.93 1.68 -2.43
C LYS A 279 -17.82 2.47 -1.77
N PHE A 280 -18.06 3.76 -1.52
CA PHE A 280 -17.14 4.58 -0.74
C PHE A 280 -17.01 4.04 0.69
N SER A 281 -18.09 3.49 1.27
CA SER A 281 -18.05 2.81 2.57
C SER A 281 -17.07 1.63 2.61
N ASP A 282 -16.98 0.80 1.56
CA ASP A 282 -16.01 -0.30 1.46
C ASP A 282 -14.56 0.22 1.47
N LEU A 283 -14.31 1.26 0.67
CA LEU A 283 -13.02 1.94 0.63
C LEU A 283 -12.66 2.52 2.00
N ARG A 284 -13.62 3.17 2.67
CA ARG A 284 -13.44 3.73 4.01
C ARG A 284 -13.13 2.65 5.04
N CYS A 285 -13.84 1.53 5.03
CA CYS A 285 -13.57 0.38 5.89
C CYS A 285 -12.14 -0.13 5.67
N LYS A 286 -11.74 -0.33 4.41
CA LYS A 286 -10.37 -0.76 4.10
C LYS A 286 -9.32 0.25 4.59
N ILE A 287 -9.56 1.55 4.41
CA ILE A 287 -8.68 2.60 4.91
C ILE A 287 -8.53 2.50 6.43
N LEU A 288 -9.63 2.33 7.16
CA LEU A 288 -9.60 2.17 8.63
C LEU A 288 -8.82 0.92 9.04
N ASP A 289 -9.02 -0.20 8.35
CA ASP A 289 -8.27 -1.43 8.60
C ASP A 289 -6.76 -1.24 8.40
N ILE A 290 -6.36 -0.54 7.34
CA ILE A 290 -4.94 -0.22 7.09
C ILE A 290 -4.43 0.74 8.17
N ILE A 291 -5.19 1.77 8.55
CA ILE A 291 -4.81 2.69 9.63
C ILE A 291 -4.55 1.91 10.92
N ASP A 292 -5.44 0.99 11.29
CA ASP A 292 -5.31 0.16 12.49
C ASP A 292 -4.07 -0.74 12.47
N GLN A 293 -3.65 -1.22 11.29
CA GLN A 293 -2.38 -1.94 11.12
C GLN A 293 -1.15 -1.06 11.41
N PHE A 294 -1.27 0.26 11.28
CA PHE A 294 -0.22 1.24 11.59
C PHE A 294 -0.42 1.97 12.94
N ASN A 295 -1.50 1.68 13.68
CA ASN A 295 -1.96 2.46 14.83
C ASN A 295 -1.33 1.96 16.13
N LYS A 296 -0.31 2.69 16.61
CA LYS A 296 0.51 2.44 17.82
C LYS A 296 -0.22 2.47 19.18
N LYS A 297 -1.54 2.32 19.23
CA LYS A 297 -2.34 2.45 20.48
C LYS A 297 -2.86 1.11 21.03
N SER A 298 -2.81 0.08 20.21
CA SER A 298 -3.10 -1.30 20.60
C SER A 298 -1.91 -2.18 20.22
N LEU A 299 -1.86 -3.35 20.84
CA LEU A 299 -1.05 -4.48 20.42
C LEU A 299 -1.96 -5.70 20.40
N PRO A 300 -1.82 -6.62 19.43
CA PRO A 300 -2.58 -7.87 19.44
C PRO A 300 -2.25 -8.67 20.70
N ILE A 301 -3.26 -9.28 21.30
CA ILE A 301 -3.14 -10.16 22.46
C ILE A 301 -3.42 -11.58 21.98
N ASP A 302 -2.48 -12.48 22.20
CA ASP A 302 -2.46 -13.82 21.64
C ASP A 302 -2.46 -14.91 22.72
N PHE A 303 -1.92 -14.60 23.90
CA PHE A 303 -1.73 -15.58 24.97
C PHE A 303 -2.85 -15.45 25.99
N PHE A 304 -4.01 -16.07 25.75
CA PHE A 304 -5.21 -16.02 26.62
C PHE A 304 -5.25 -17.10 27.72
N GLU A 305 -4.93 -18.36 27.39
CA GLU A 305 -4.94 -19.49 28.33
C GLU A 305 -3.83 -20.49 27.99
N ILE A 306 -3.08 -20.93 29.00
CA ILE A 306 -1.93 -21.82 28.83
C ILE A 306 -1.81 -22.76 30.03
N SER A 307 -1.46 -24.01 29.76
CA SER A 307 -1.05 -25.00 30.76
C SER A 307 0.47 -24.96 30.95
N ILE A 308 0.93 -24.71 32.17
CA ILE A 308 2.36 -24.58 32.50
C ILE A 308 2.70 -25.56 33.62
N HIS A 309 3.87 -26.21 33.51
CA HIS A 309 4.43 -27.04 34.58
C HIS A 309 5.23 -26.18 35.56
N GLU A 310 4.78 -26.10 36.82
CA GLU A 310 5.40 -25.28 37.88
C GLU A 310 6.91 -25.50 38.03
N ALA A 311 7.35 -26.75 37.94
CA ALA A 311 8.73 -27.17 38.19
C ALA A 311 9.76 -26.49 37.27
N ASP A 312 9.37 -26.10 36.06
CA ASP A 312 10.25 -25.47 35.08
C ASP A 312 10.67 -24.05 35.50
N TYR A 313 9.94 -23.44 36.44
CA TYR A 313 10.13 -22.06 36.88
C TYR A 313 10.66 -21.96 38.31
N ASP A 314 10.86 -23.08 39.01
CA ASP A 314 11.25 -23.08 40.43
C ASP A 314 12.56 -22.34 40.73
N ASN A 315 13.48 -22.34 39.76
CA ASN A 315 14.79 -21.69 39.87
C ASN A 315 14.77 -20.21 39.51
N ARG A 316 13.67 -19.69 38.95
CA ARG A 316 13.51 -18.27 38.60
C ARG A 316 13.53 -17.41 39.86
N ARG A 317 14.16 -16.24 39.79
CA ARG A 317 14.32 -15.33 40.92
C ARG A 317 12.98 -14.81 41.40
N PHE A 318 12.06 -14.47 40.49
CA PHE A 318 10.73 -14.00 40.92
C PHE A 318 9.98 -15.10 41.70
N VAL A 319 10.10 -16.38 41.32
CA VAL A 319 9.50 -17.51 42.05
C VAL A 319 10.12 -17.67 43.42
N LYS A 320 11.46 -17.57 43.53
CA LYS A 320 12.16 -17.56 44.82
C LYS A 320 11.66 -16.41 45.71
N GLN A 321 11.50 -15.20 45.17
CA GLN A 321 10.94 -14.07 45.91
C GLN A 321 9.52 -14.35 46.42
N LEU A 322 8.64 -14.92 45.60
CA LEU A 322 7.27 -15.26 46.01
C LEU A 322 7.23 -16.37 47.07
N LYS A 323 8.17 -17.31 47.05
CA LYS A 323 8.34 -18.31 48.10
C LYS A 323 8.84 -17.69 49.41
N LEU A 324 9.76 -16.71 49.34
CA LEU A 324 10.25 -15.97 50.52
C LEU A 324 9.09 -15.30 51.27
N ILE A 325 8.17 -14.64 50.56
CA ILE A 325 6.98 -14.03 51.17
C ILE A 325 5.83 -15.04 51.44
N SER A 326 6.10 -16.35 51.41
CA SER A 326 5.15 -17.41 51.74
C SER A 326 3.82 -17.34 50.95
N ILE A 327 3.89 -17.10 49.64
CA ILE A 327 2.72 -17.11 48.75
C ILE A 327 2.23 -18.55 48.55
N GLY A 328 0.90 -18.73 48.62
CA GLY A 328 0.26 -20.04 48.45
C GLY A 328 0.40 -20.59 47.03
N ARG A 329 0.33 -21.93 46.91
CA ARG A 329 0.59 -22.64 45.66
C ARG A 329 -0.30 -22.19 44.48
N GLU A 330 -1.59 -22.00 44.68
CA GLU A 330 -2.50 -21.58 43.59
C GLU A 330 -2.20 -20.15 43.10
N THR A 331 -1.88 -19.24 44.01
CA THR A 331 -1.45 -17.88 43.65
C THR A 331 -0.11 -17.88 42.95
N LEU A 332 0.80 -18.79 43.36
CA LEU A 332 2.08 -18.98 42.71
C LEU A 332 1.92 -19.49 41.27
N LYS A 333 1.02 -20.46 41.02
CA LYS A 333 0.68 -20.92 39.66
C LYS A 333 0.18 -19.78 38.78
N ASN A 334 -0.72 -18.94 39.31
CA ASN A 334 -1.23 -17.78 38.57
C ASN A 334 -0.11 -16.78 38.23
N ALA A 335 0.80 -16.52 39.17
CA ALA A 335 1.96 -15.66 38.93
C ALA A 335 2.90 -16.23 37.85
N ILE A 336 3.14 -17.54 37.87
CA ILE A 336 3.92 -18.22 36.82
C ILE A 336 3.21 -18.10 35.46
N SER A 337 1.88 -18.23 35.43
CA SER A 337 1.07 -18.04 34.23
C SER A 337 1.14 -16.63 33.68
N ASP A 338 0.97 -15.62 34.53
CA ASP A 338 1.08 -14.21 34.14
C ASP A 338 2.48 -13.89 33.60
N TYR A 339 3.54 -14.34 34.30
CA TYR A 339 4.93 -14.17 33.86
C TYR A 339 5.14 -14.76 32.46
N TYR A 340 4.76 -16.02 32.24
CA TYR A 340 4.99 -16.69 30.97
C TYR A 340 4.22 -16.03 29.84
N ARG A 341 2.92 -15.75 30.04
CA ARG A 341 2.08 -15.10 29.03
C ARG A 341 2.62 -13.71 28.68
N ALA A 342 3.07 -12.93 29.66
CA ALA A 342 3.64 -11.61 29.40
C ALA A 342 4.99 -11.70 28.66
N PHE A 343 5.86 -12.63 29.06
CA PHE A 343 7.15 -12.86 28.42
C PHE A 343 6.98 -13.27 26.95
N GLU A 344 6.13 -14.25 26.67
CA GLU A 344 5.86 -14.70 25.30
C GLU A 344 5.18 -13.63 24.45
N GLN A 345 4.19 -12.93 25.02
CA GLN A 345 3.48 -11.86 24.32
C GLN A 345 4.44 -10.74 23.91
N ARG A 346 5.28 -10.27 24.85
CA ARG A 346 6.26 -9.21 24.58
C ARG A 346 7.34 -9.68 23.60
N SER A 347 7.83 -10.90 23.75
CA SER A 347 8.79 -11.51 22.82
C SER A 347 8.22 -11.62 21.40
N LYS A 348 6.93 -11.95 21.27
CA LYS A 348 6.23 -11.95 19.98
C LYS A 348 6.16 -10.55 19.38
N TRP A 349 5.75 -9.54 20.16
CA TRP A 349 5.68 -8.16 19.67
C TRP A 349 7.03 -7.61 19.20
N VAL A 350 8.12 -7.95 19.88
CA VAL A 350 9.47 -7.54 19.46
C VAL A 350 9.88 -8.27 18.17
N ARG A 351 9.65 -9.59 18.07
CA ARG A 351 9.96 -10.37 16.86
C ARG A 351 9.19 -9.91 15.62
N GLU A 352 7.98 -9.40 15.82
CA GLU A 352 7.09 -8.93 14.75
C GLU A 352 7.19 -7.41 14.50
N ASP A 353 8.19 -6.73 15.07
CA ASP A 353 8.39 -5.27 14.96
C ASP A 353 7.18 -4.43 15.41
N LEU A 354 6.30 -4.99 16.26
CA LEU A 354 5.11 -4.34 16.79
C LEU A 354 5.43 -3.44 18.00
N LEU A 355 6.48 -3.78 18.75
CA LEU A 355 6.94 -3.07 19.94
C LEU A 355 8.42 -2.64 19.77
N ASN A 356 8.71 -1.36 19.99
CA ASN A 356 10.06 -0.81 19.94
C ASN A 356 10.81 -1.05 21.27
N PRO A 357 12.09 -1.47 21.28
CA PRO A 357 12.90 -1.57 22.50
C PRO A 357 12.86 -0.35 23.42
N HIS A 358 12.86 0.88 22.88
CA HIS A 358 12.77 2.09 23.71
C HIS A 358 11.39 2.28 24.36
N GLU A 359 10.31 1.80 23.71
CA GLU A 359 8.96 1.82 24.27
C GLU A 359 8.86 0.84 25.44
N GLU A 360 9.50 -0.32 25.30
CA GLU A 360 9.63 -1.33 26.36
C GLU A 360 10.40 -0.80 27.58
N GLU A 361 11.57 -0.20 27.38
CA GLU A 361 12.35 0.43 28.46
C GLU A 361 11.55 1.50 29.22
N HIS A 362 10.80 2.34 28.48
CA HIS A 362 9.97 3.37 29.09
C HIS A 362 8.78 2.80 29.87
N TYR A 363 8.15 1.74 29.36
CA TYR A 363 7.09 1.03 30.06
C TYR A 363 7.59 0.42 31.37
N GLU A 364 8.75 -0.24 31.35
CA GLU A 364 9.38 -0.82 32.54
C GLU A 364 9.73 0.23 33.60
N SER A 365 10.25 1.39 33.17
CA SER A 365 10.53 2.51 34.09
C SER A 365 9.27 2.96 34.84
N ARG A 366 8.14 3.10 34.13
CA ARG A 366 6.87 3.51 34.76
C ARG A 366 6.32 2.46 35.73
N LEU A 367 6.46 1.18 35.41
CA LEU A 367 6.08 0.09 36.33
C LEU A 367 6.92 0.13 37.61
N HIS A 368 8.23 0.32 37.45
CA HIS A 368 9.14 0.45 38.58
C HIS A 368 8.83 1.68 39.43
N ASP A 369 8.56 2.84 38.82
CA ASP A 369 8.27 4.07 39.56
C ASP A 369 6.99 3.96 40.38
N ASP A 370 5.93 3.36 39.81
CA ASP A 370 4.69 3.06 40.55
C ASP A 370 4.94 2.06 41.69
N TRP A 371 5.74 1.02 41.46
CA TRP A 371 6.09 0.04 42.50
C TRP A 371 6.88 0.70 43.61
N LYS A 372 7.93 1.45 43.27
CA LYS A 372 8.84 2.10 44.20
C LYS A 372 8.09 3.03 45.14
N ALA A 373 7.21 3.88 44.62
CA ALA A 373 6.42 4.81 45.44
C ALA A 373 5.61 4.09 46.53
N LYS A 374 4.98 2.95 46.22
CA LYS A 374 4.18 2.21 47.21
C LYS A 374 5.04 1.30 48.10
N PHE A 375 6.16 0.80 47.58
CA PHE A 375 7.10 -0.02 48.34
C PHE A 375 7.87 0.79 49.38
N ASP A 376 8.27 2.02 49.04
CA ASP A 376 8.91 2.96 49.98
C ASP A 376 7.96 3.30 51.13
N LEU A 377 6.68 3.58 50.85
CA LEU A 377 5.65 3.79 51.87
C LEU A 377 5.48 2.56 52.79
N MET A 378 5.45 1.36 52.22
CA MET A 378 5.36 0.12 52.98
C MET A 378 6.58 -0.11 53.88
N LYS A 379 7.77 0.33 53.45
CA LYS A 379 9.00 0.29 54.28
C LYS A 379 8.98 1.31 55.41
N GLU A 380 8.39 2.48 55.21
CA GLU A 380 8.25 3.48 56.28
C GLU A 380 7.33 3.00 57.42
N ASP A 381 6.26 2.27 57.07
CA ASP A 381 5.33 1.69 58.04
C ASP A 381 5.91 0.49 58.82
N LEU A 382 7.09 0.02 58.43
CA LEU A 382 7.68 -1.21 58.92
C LEU A 382 8.52 -0.95 60.19
N ASN A 383 7.98 -1.34 61.34
CA ASN A 383 8.55 -1.03 62.66
C ASN A 383 9.46 -2.13 63.25
N SER A 384 9.81 -3.16 62.48
CA SER A 384 10.51 -4.34 62.99
C SER A 384 11.38 -5.01 61.94
N GLU A 385 12.54 -5.49 62.37
CA GLU A 385 13.52 -6.21 61.54
C GLU A 385 13.36 -7.74 61.62
N LEU A 386 12.34 -8.24 62.32
CA LEU A 386 12.09 -9.67 62.45
C LEU A 386 11.65 -10.28 61.12
N GLU A 387 12.36 -11.31 60.66
CA GLU A 387 12.14 -11.93 59.35
C GLU A 387 10.70 -12.44 59.13
N GLU A 388 10.04 -12.94 60.18
CA GLU A 388 8.64 -13.35 60.12
C GLU A 388 7.68 -12.18 59.83
N GLU A 389 7.97 -11.00 60.39
CA GLU A 389 7.17 -9.79 60.17
C GLU A 389 7.46 -9.19 58.80
N LEU A 390 8.73 -9.21 58.35
CA LEU A 390 9.12 -8.83 56.99
C LEU A 390 8.43 -9.69 55.93
N THR A 391 8.38 -11.01 56.16
CA THR A 391 7.68 -11.97 55.31
C THR A 391 6.19 -11.66 55.23
N LYS A 392 5.57 -11.37 56.38
CA LYS A 392 4.14 -11.08 56.48
C LYS A 392 3.77 -9.76 55.79
N GLU A 393 4.56 -8.71 55.99
CA GLU A 393 4.34 -7.42 55.33
C GLU A 393 4.62 -7.52 53.82
N GLY A 394 5.67 -8.24 53.39
CA GLY A 394 5.93 -8.51 51.97
C GLY A 394 4.75 -9.23 51.29
N ARG A 395 4.17 -10.22 51.97
CA ARG A 395 2.95 -10.91 51.49
C ARG A 395 1.75 -9.97 51.38
N LYS A 396 1.56 -9.11 52.37
CA LYS A 396 0.48 -8.12 52.40
C LYS A 396 0.64 -7.07 51.30
N PHE A 397 1.86 -6.59 51.07
CA PHE A 397 2.20 -5.70 49.96
C PHE A 397 1.88 -6.36 48.62
N TYR A 398 2.38 -7.57 48.36
CA TYR A 398 2.10 -8.29 47.13
C TYR A 398 0.59 -8.48 46.89
N THR A 399 -0.15 -8.88 47.93
CA THR A 399 -1.60 -9.13 47.83
C THR A 399 -2.39 -7.85 47.60
N SER A 400 -2.09 -6.78 48.34
CA SER A 400 -2.81 -5.51 48.22
C SER A 400 -2.53 -4.84 46.87
N TYR A 401 -1.27 -4.81 46.46
CA TYR A 401 -0.84 -4.12 45.27
C TYR A 401 -1.16 -4.91 44.00
N TYR A 402 -0.76 -6.18 43.89
CA TYR A 402 -0.82 -6.89 42.61
C TYR A 402 -2.08 -7.72 42.40
N ILE A 403 -2.79 -8.08 43.48
CA ILE A 403 -4.03 -8.85 43.40
C ILE A 403 -5.26 -7.94 43.54
N LYS A 404 -5.27 -7.05 44.54
CA LYS A 404 -6.44 -6.22 44.84
C LYS A 404 -6.48 -4.88 44.09
N SER A 405 -5.33 -4.24 43.86
CA SER A 405 -5.24 -2.89 43.31
C SER A 405 -4.18 -2.76 42.22
N MET A 406 -4.43 -3.45 41.09
CA MET A 406 -3.50 -3.51 39.96
C MET A 406 -3.09 -2.11 39.45
N PRO A 407 -1.80 -1.88 39.17
CA PRO A 407 -1.32 -0.65 38.53
C PRO A 407 -2.09 -0.36 37.23
N GLN A 408 -2.45 0.91 37.03
CA GLN A 408 -3.02 1.38 35.76
C GLN A 408 -1.89 1.85 34.82
N VAL A 409 -0.82 1.06 34.75
CA VAL A 409 0.36 1.32 33.92
C VAL A 409 0.34 0.36 32.75
N TYR A 410 0.02 0.86 31.57
CA TYR A 410 -0.12 0.06 30.35
C TYR A 410 0.99 0.35 29.36
N ILE A 411 1.47 -0.68 28.66
CA ILE A 411 2.47 -0.51 27.59
C ILE A 411 1.94 0.38 26.47
N ARG A 412 0.64 0.24 26.14
CA ARG A 412 -0.14 1.14 25.29
C ARG A 412 -1.53 1.31 25.86
N GLU A 413 -2.17 2.43 25.53
CA GLU A 413 -3.47 2.86 26.06
C GLU A 413 -4.56 1.78 26.02
N LYS A 414 -4.62 0.96 24.97
CA LYS A 414 -5.65 -0.10 24.80
C LYS A 414 -5.20 -1.49 25.26
N VAL A 415 -3.99 -1.63 25.80
CA VAL A 415 -3.44 -2.91 26.24
C VAL A 415 -3.63 -3.03 27.75
N THR A 416 -4.85 -3.40 28.15
CA THR A 416 -5.29 -3.37 29.55
C THR A 416 -5.32 -4.73 30.23
N ASP A 417 -4.89 -5.80 29.54
CA ASP A 417 -4.90 -7.16 30.09
C ASP A 417 -4.01 -7.28 31.33
N GLY A 418 -4.61 -7.69 32.45
CA GLY A 418 -3.91 -7.67 33.73
C GLY A 418 -2.71 -8.63 33.81
N PHE A 419 -2.70 -9.71 33.01
CA PHE A 419 -1.56 -10.63 32.97
C PHE A 419 -0.30 -9.94 32.45
N LEU A 420 -0.42 -8.96 31.55
CA LEU A 420 0.72 -8.23 31.01
C LEU A 420 1.37 -7.32 32.03
N ILE A 421 0.57 -6.70 32.89
CA ILE A 421 1.06 -5.82 33.95
C ILE A 421 1.75 -6.67 35.02
N ARG A 422 1.04 -7.67 35.55
CA ARG A 422 1.56 -8.56 36.60
C ARG A 422 2.79 -9.32 36.13
N GLY A 423 2.71 -9.94 34.96
CA GLY A 423 3.79 -10.69 34.37
C GLY A 423 5.01 -9.83 34.04
N SER A 424 4.82 -8.58 33.57
CA SER A 424 5.95 -7.66 33.35
C SER A 424 6.65 -7.27 34.65
N CYS A 425 5.91 -7.11 35.75
CA CYS A 425 6.54 -6.88 37.05
C CYS A 425 7.29 -8.12 37.56
N HIS A 426 6.77 -9.33 37.29
CA HIS A 426 7.50 -10.57 37.56
C HIS A 426 8.77 -10.69 36.69
N MET A 427 8.74 -10.23 35.44
CA MET A 427 9.94 -10.14 34.60
C MET A 427 11.00 -9.21 35.20
N LEU A 428 10.59 -8.02 35.67
CA LEU A 428 11.49 -7.08 36.37
C LEU A 428 12.01 -7.60 37.73
N SER A 429 11.25 -8.50 38.36
CA SER A 429 11.64 -9.21 39.57
C SER A 429 12.59 -10.39 39.30
N ASP A 430 12.54 -10.94 38.08
CA ASP A 430 13.45 -12.00 37.62
C ASP A 430 14.80 -11.45 37.11
N ASP A 431 14.79 -10.27 36.49
CA ASP A 431 15.98 -9.69 35.88
C ASP A 431 16.97 -9.11 36.91
N ALA A 432 18.06 -9.84 37.11
CA ALA A 432 19.18 -9.49 37.97
C ALA A 432 19.92 -8.19 37.58
N PHE A 433 19.87 -7.82 36.30
CA PHE A 433 20.71 -6.79 35.70
C PHE A 433 19.89 -5.56 35.26
N SER A 434 18.56 -5.65 35.29
CA SER A 434 17.69 -4.50 35.05
C SER A 434 18.04 -3.35 35.99
N LYS A 435 17.96 -2.12 35.47
CA LYS A 435 18.05 -0.89 36.28
C LYS A 435 16.75 -0.63 37.06
N ASN A 436 15.65 -1.24 36.62
CA ASN A 436 14.29 -1.04 37.11
C ASN A 436 13.82 -2.24 37.94
N LYS A 437 14.63 -2.68 38.92
CA LYS A 437 14.39 -3.92 39.67
C LYS A 437 13.17 -3.83 40.56
N ILE A 438 12.36 -4.89 40.55
CA ILE A 438 11.20 -5.00 41.43
C ILE A 438 11.43 -6.11 42.48
N GLY A 439 11.05 -5.81 43.71
CA GLY A 439 11.16 -6.69 44.87
C GLY A 439 9.84 -6.91 45.59
N TRP A 440 9.63 -8.13 46.11
CA TRP A 440 8.44 -8.45 46.92
C TRP A 440 8.71 -8.50 48.42
N HIS A 441 9.95 -8.78 48.81
CA HIS A 441 10.37 -8.79 50.21
C HIS A 441 11.07 -7.47 50.57
N PRO A 442 10.87 -6.87 51.75
CA PRO A 442 11.55 -5.62 52.14
C PRO A 442 13.09 -5.66 51.95
N ASN A 443 13.67 -6.84 52.22
CA ASN A 443 15.10 -7.13 52.09
C ASN A 443 15.46 -7.95 50.84
N PHE A 444 14.67 -7.87 49.76
CA PHE A 444 14.87 -8.68 48.55
C PHE A 444 16.29 -8.56 47.96
N GLU A 445 16.91 -7.37 48.01
CA GLU A 445 18.27 -7.18 47.49
C GLU A 445 19.34 -7.99 48.23
N ASN A 446 19.16 -8.23 49.53
CA ASN A 446 20.09 -9.03 50.33
C ASN A 446 19.78 -10.52 50.23
N GLN A 447 18.49 -10.87 50.16
CA GLN A 447 18.01 -12.24 50.03
C GLN A 447 18.27 -12.86 48.64
N LEU A 448 18.45 -12.03 47.60
CA LEU A 448 18.70 -12.47 46.21
C LEU A 448 20.17 -12.37 45.78
N LYS A 449 21.06 -11.88 46.65
CA LYS A 449 22.50 -12.08 46.50
C LYS A 449 22.80 -13.54 46.84
N GLU A 450 22.66 -14.43 45.88
CA GLU A 450 23.07 -15.82 46.08
C GLU A 450 24.57 -15.90 46.40
N LYS A 451 24.87 -16.74 47.40
CA LYS A 451 26.13 -17.47 47.55
C LYS A 451 26.43 -18.29 46.31
#